data_AF-A0A5N3VP00-F1
#
_entry.id   AF-A0A5N3VP00-F1
#
_cell.length_a   1.000
_cell.length_b   1.000
_cell.length_c   1.000
_cell.angle_alpha   90.00
_cell.angle_beta   90.00
_cell.angle_gamma   90.00
#
_symmetry.space_group_name_H-M   'P 1'
#
loop_
_entity.id
_entity.type
_entity.pdbx_description
1 polymer ?
#
loop_
_entity_poly.entity_id
_entity_poly.type
_entity_poly.pdbx_seq_one_letter_code
_entity_poly.pdbx_strand_id
1 'polypeptide(L)'
;MISPCSPPLEPPIPPPETPASQALNIPLPPLTPNLPELAFPPSSFQASVPPPPPLPPPPPTTGFAPPHVFGLEKSQLLKEALERAGPVPGTREDVKRLLKLHKDRFRSDLQWILFCADLPSLIQEGPQCGLVALWMAGTLLAPPGGTSLERLVQVAIERGYTAQGEMFSVADMGRLAEEALGCQAEVLCGGLGSPNRDHVLQHIVAGHPLLIPYPRCSYDEDFNHEPCQRKGHKAHWAVSAGVLLGVQRVPSLGYSEDPELPGLFHPVPGTPHQPPSLPEEGSPGAVYLLAKQGKSWHHQLWDYDQVRDSNLQLTDFSPSRAADGREYVVPAGGVRAGLCGQALLLRPHNSSH
;
A
#
# COMPACT_ATOMS: atom_id res chain seq x y z
N MET A 1 43.99 2.30 -36.78
CA MET A 1 42.56 2.67 -36.89
C MET A 1 42.35 3.92 -36.06
N ILE A 2 41.74 4.92 -36.69
CA ILE A 2 41.81 6.33 -36.32
C ILE A 2 40.66 6.62 -35.36
N SER A 3 40.97 7.17 -34.19
CA SER A 3 40.01 7.59 -33.16
C SER A 3 39.56 9.03 -33.44
N PRO A 4 38.26 9.37 -33.46
CA PRO A 4 37.84 10.76 -33.59
C PRO A 4 37.64 11.42 -32.22
N CYS A 5 38.33 12.55 -32.03
CA CYS A 5 38.19 13.48 -30.92
C CYS A 5 36.80 14.14 -30.89
N SER A 6 36.23 14.26 -29.69
CA SER A 6 35.05 15.09 -29.40
C SER A 6 35.42 16.57 -29.23
N PRO A 7 34.56 17.53 -29.63
CA PRO A 7 34.78 18.95 -29.37
C PRO A 7 34.36 19.34 -27.93
N PRO A 8 34.86 20.47 -27.39
CA PRO A 8 34.62 20.87 -26.00
C PRO A 8 33.22 21.49 -25.80
N LEU A 9 32.63 21.19 -24.64
CA LEU A 9 31.33 21.69 -24.17
C LEU A 9 31.44 23.16 -23.72
N GLU A 10 30.55 24.00 -24.24
CA GLU A 10 30.35 25.40 -23.83
C GLU A 10 29.48 25.46 -22.55
N PRO A 11 29.75 26.36 -21.58
CA PRO A 11 28.99 26.42 -20.33
C PRO A 11 27.59 27.05 -20.50
N PRO A 12 26.59 26.64 -19.70
CA PRO A 12 25.21 27.10 -19.87
C PRO A 12 24.99 28.54 -19.38
N ILE A 13 24.17 29.27 -20.14
CA ILE A 13 23.72 30.64 -19.91
C ILE A 13 22.68 30.66 -18.76
N PRO A 14 22.76 31.60 -17.79
CA PRO A 14 21.78 31.72 -16.72
C PRO A 14 20.44 32.33 -17.21
N PRO A 15 19.29 31.94 -16.64
CA PRO A 15 17.98 32.43 -17.05
C PRO A 15 17.73 33.89 -16.59
N PRO A 16 16.88 34.65 -17.30
CA PRO A 16 16.59 36.04 -16.98
C PRO A 16 15.61 36.18 -15.80
N GLU A 17 15.87 37.17 -14.95
CA GLU A 17 15.03 37.56 -13.80
C GLU A 17 13.69 38.15 -14.26
N THR A 18 12.59 37.67 -13.68
CA THR A 18 11.23 38.21 -13.86
C THR A 18 10.95 39.31 -12.82
N PRO A 19 10.45 40.50 -13.22
CA PRO A 19 10.11 41.55 -12.26
C PRO A 19 8.76 41.33 -11.57
N ALA A 20 8.68 41.81 -10.33
CA ALA A 20 7.57 41.73 -9.40
C ALA A 20 6.24 42.31 -9.91
N SER A 21 5.14 41.59 -9.67
CA SER A 21 3.77 42.04 -9.92
C SER A 21 3.35 43.13 -8.92
N GLN A 22 3.12 44.34 -9.42
CA GLN A 22 2.48 45.44 -8.70
C GLN A 22 0.96 45.24 -8.66
N ALA A 23 0.38 45.44 -7.47
CA ALA A 23 -1.06 45.39 -7.21
C ALA A 23 -1.81 46.52 -7.94
N LEU A 24 -2.84 46.17 -8.71
CA LEU A 24 -3.77 47.12 -9.31
C LEU A 24 -4.95 47.37 -8.36
N ASN A 25 -4.99 48.59 -7.81
CA ASN A 25 -6.14 49.16 -7.10
C ASN A 25 -7.23 49.57 -8.10
N ILE A 26 -8.46 49.08 -7.92
CA ILE A 26 -9.66 49.51 -8.66
C ILE A 26 -10.59 50.25 -7.67
N PRO A 27 -11.00 51.51 -7.93
CA PRO A 27 -11.97 52.21 -7.09
C PRO A 27 -13.43 52.02 -7.55
N LEU A 28 -14.33 51.87 -6.58
CA LEU A 28 -15.80 51.75 -6.71
C LEU A 28 -16.45 53.13 -6.98
N PRO A 29 -17.53 53.25 -7.79
CA PRO A 29 -18.26 54.52 -7.95
C PRO A 29 -19.43 54.70 -6.94
N PRO A 30 -19.92 55.94 -6.71
CA PRO A 30 -20.74 56.30 -5.55
C PRO A 30 -22.26 56.32 -5.78
N LEU A 31 -23.00 56.19 -4.67
CA LEU A 31 -24.45 56.38 -4.50
C LEU A 31 -24.88 57.86 -4.59
N THR A 32 -26.07 58.15 -5.10
CA THR A 32 -26.97 59.25 -4.63
C THR A 32 -28.38 59.19 -5.29
N PRO A 33 -29.41 59.88 -4.74
CA PRO A 33 -30.83 59.44 -4.68
C PRO A 33 -31.80 60.29 -5.55
N ASN A 34 -33.09 59.88 -5.64
CA ASN A 34 -34.28 60.72 -5.35
C ASN A 34 -35.63 60.07 -5.71
N LEU A 35 -36.62 60.32 -4.84
CA LEU A 35 -38.06 60.04 -4.93
C LEU A 35 -38.77 61.06 -5.89
N PRO A 36 -40.03 60.87 -6.32
CA PRO A 36 -41.18 61.26 -5.47
C PRO A 36 -42.46 60.41 -5.57
N GLU A 37 -43.27 60.62 -4.54
CA GLU A 37 -44.55 60.04 -4.13
C GLU A 37 -45.76 60.70 -4.84
N LEU A 38 -46.81 59.92 -5.16
CA LEU A 38 -48.12 60.40 -5.61
C LEU A 38 -49.24 59.55 -4.98
N ALA A 39 -50.27 60.23 -4.48
CA ALA A 39 -51.24 59.76 -3.48
C ALA A 39 -52.66 59.42 -4.02
N PHE A 40 -53.47 58.83 -3.11
CA PHE A 40 -54.95 58.71 -3.01
C PHE A 40 -55.70 57.58 -3.76
N PRO A 41 -56.91 57.11 -3.30
CA PRO A 41 -57.63 57.19 -2.00
C PRO A 41 -58.24 55.81 -1.54
N PRO A 42 -59.10 55.72 -0.48
CA PRO A 42 -59.34 54.47 0.27
C PRO A 42 -60.69 53.76 0.05
N SER A 43 -60.70 52.48 0.50
CA SER A 43 -61.81 51.66 1.05
C SER A 43 -63.05 51.30 0.22
N SER A 44 -63.21 50.01 -0.06
CA SER A 44 -64.28 49.11 0.44
C SER A 44 -64.68 48.02 -0.58
N PHE A 45 -64.51 46.75 -0.21
CA PHE A 45 -65.53 45.69 -0.20
C PHE A 45 -64.86 44.37 0.17
N GLN A 46 -65.24 43.90 1.34
CA GLN A 46 -64.79 42.69 1.99
C GLN A 46 -65.49 41.49 1.34
N ALA A 47 -64.73 40.66 0.64
CA ALA A 47 -65.11 39.29 0.30
C ALA A 47 -64.07 38.36 0.97
N SER A 48 -64.50 37.64 1.99
CA SER A 48 -63.69 36.67 2.71
C SER A 48 -63.38 35.48 1.80
N VAL A 49 -62.15 35.42 1.28
CA VAL A 49 -61.56 34.21 0.68
C VAL A 49 -61.22 33.25 1.83
N PRO A 50 -61.64 31.96 1.79
CA PRO A 50 -61.25 31.01 2.81
C PRO A 50 -59.72 30.78 2.78
N PRO A 51 -59.07 30.52 3.92
CA PRO A 51 -57.64 30.23 3.93
C PRO A 51 -57.34 28.99 3.08
N PRO A 52 -56.20 28.95 2.37
CA PRO A 52 -55.80 27.77 1.64
C PRO A 52 -55.65 26.57 2.61
N PRO A 53 -55.88 25.34 2.13
CA PRO A 53 -55.72 24.16 2.96
C PRO A 53 -54.27 24.09 3.49
N PRO A 54 -54.05 23.52 4.68
CA PRO A 54 -52.69 23.37 5.22
C PRO A 54 -51.85 22.55 4.24
N LEU A 55 -50.63 23.05 3.98
CA LEU A 55 -49.64 22.33 3.19
C LEU A 55 -49.40 20.94 3.81
N PRO A 56 -49.25 19.88 2.99
CA PRO A 56 -48.89 18.57 3.50
C PRO A 56 -47.55 18.66 4.26
N PRO A 57 -47.36 17.86 5.32
CA PRO A 57 -46.12 17.87 6.08
C PRO A 57 -44.94 17.62 5.14
N PRO A 58 -43.77 18.27 5.38
CA PRO A 58 -42.58 17.98 4.60
C PRO A 58 -42.28 16.48 4.69
N PRO A 59 -41.80 15.85 3.59
CA PRO A 59 -41.40 14.46 3.65
C PRO A 59 -40.38 14.29 4.78
N PRO A 60 -40.43 13.17 5.52
CA PRO A 60 -39.44 12.91 6.57
C PRO A 60 -38.07 13.09 5.95
N THR A 61 -37.24 13.92 6.58
CA THR A 61 -35.84 14.11 6.22
C THR A 61 -35.25 12.71 6.17
N THR A 62 -35.11 12.16 4.96
CA THR A 62 -34.36 10.95 4.73
C THR A 62 -32.97 11.29 5.20
N GLY A 63 -32.64 10.76 6.39
CA GLY A 63 -31.30 10.86 6.94
C GLY A 63 -30.34 10.53 5.82
N PHE A 64 -29.27 11.32 5.71
CA PHE A 64 -28.13 10.96 4.89
C PHE A 64 -27.87 9.47 5.10
N ALA A 65 -28.16 8.68 4.08
CA ALA A 65 -27.75 7.29 4.11
C ALA A 65 -26.24 7.34 4.31
N PRO A 66 -25.68 6.65 5.33
CA PRO A 66 -24.24 6.54 5.43
C PRO A 66 -23.73 6.07 4.07
N PRO A 67 -22.58 6.58 3.59
CA PRO A 67 -22.07 6.21 2.27
C PRO A 67 -22.11 4.69 2.18
N HIS A 68 -22.78 4.15 1.15
CA HIS A 68 -22.86 2.72 0.92
C HIS A 68 -21.41 2.21 0.73
N VAL A 69 -20.79 1.76 1.81
CA VAL A 69 -19.44 1.20 1.79
C VAL A 69 -19.59 -0.20 1.20
N PHE A 70 -19.35 -0.27 -0.11
CA PHE A 70 -19.33 -1.52 -0.86
C PHE A 70 -18.35 -2.50 -0.16
N GLY A 71 -18.87 -3.60 0.39
CA GLY A 71 -18.05 -4.67 1.00
C GLY A 71 -18.27 -4.94 2.49
N LEU A 72 -19.08 -4.14 3.22
CA LEU A 72 -19.35 -4.38 4.64
C LEU A 72 -19.96 -5.76 4.90
N GLU A 73 -20.98 -6.16 4.14
CA GLU A 73 -21.64 -7.48 4.32
C GLU A 73 -20.71 -8.65 3.99
N LYS A 74 -19.85 -8.54 2.96
CA LYS A 74 -18.86 -9.58 2.64
C LYS A 74 -17.74 -9.64 3.68
N SER A 75 -17.33 -8.50 4.23
CA SER A 75 -16.32 -8.45 5.30
C SER A 75 -16.87 -8.99 6.62
N GLN A 76 -18.14 -8.72 6.94
CA GLN A 76 -18.82 -9.26 8.12
C GLN A 76 -19.04 -10.77 7.99
N LEU A 77 -19.52 -11.26 6.84
CA LEU A 77 -19.66 -12.70 6.60
C LEU A 77 -18.31 -13.43 6.63
N LEU A 78 -17.24 -12.83 6.09
CA LEU A 78 -15.89 -13.40 6.19
C LEU A 78 -15.38 -13.38 7.63
N LYS A 79 -15.61 -12.28 8.35
CA LYS A 79 -15.23 -12.13 9.77
C LYS A 79 -15.98 -13.12 10.66
N GLU A 80 -17.29 -13.27 10.47
CA GLU A 80 -18.15 -14.23 11.19
C GLU A 80 -17.81 -15.69 10.85
N ALA A 81 -17.59 -16.01 9.57
CA ALA A 81 -17.19 -17.35 9.15
C ALA A 81 -15.83 -17.75 9.75
N LEU A 82 -14.95 -16.77 9.97
CA LEU A 82 -13.62 -16.97 10.50
C LEU A 82 -13.56 -16.95 12.04
N GLU A 83 -14.36 -16.11 12.71
CA GLU A 83 -14.59 -16.20 14.16
C GLU A 83 -15.17 -17.58 14.55
N ARG A 84 -15.93 -18.21 13.64
CA ARG A 84 -16.39 -19.60 13.76
C ARG A 84 -15.32 -20.66 13.45
N ALA A 85 -14.23 -20.32 12.76
CA ALA A 85 -13.19 -21.27 12.35
C ALA A 85 -12.16 -21.60 13.45
N GLY A 86 -12.27 -20.96 14.62
CA GLY A 86 -11.37 -21.17 15.76
C GLY A 86 -10.18 -20.20 15.78
N PRO A 87 -9.28 -20.30 16.78
CA PRO A 87 -8.13 -19.40 16.89
C PRO A 87 -7.25 -19.49 15.65
N VAL A 88 -6.85 -18.33 15.12
CA VAL A 88 -5.95 -18.22 13.98
C VAL A 88 -4.69 -19.05 14.28
N PRO A 89 -4.29 -20.00 13.41
CA PRO A 89 -3.05 -20.74 13.61
C PRO A 89 -1.89 -19.78 13.85
N GLY A 90 -0.97 -20.14 14.75
CA GLY A 90 0.27 -19.37 14.90
C GLY A 90 0.95 -19.20 13.54
N THR A 91 1.62 -18.06 13.35
CA THR A 91 2.32 -17.72 12.09
C THR A 91 3.19 -18.87 11.62
N ARG A 92 3.88 -19.54 12.54
CA ARG A 92 4.73 -20.71 12.25
C ARG A 92 3.97 -21.91 11.70
N GLU A 93 2.83 -22.28 12.31
CA GLU A 93 2.00 -23.40 11.86
C GLU A 93 1.36 -23.13 10.49
N ASP A 94 0.94 -21.89 10.25
CA ASP A 94 0.39 -21.44 8.97
C ASP A 94 1.42 -21.58 7.85
N VAL A 95 2.64 -21.07 8.08
CA VAL A 95 3.75 -21.19 7.12
C VAL A 95 4.14 -22.65 6.90
N LYS A 96 4.24 -23.47 7.96
CA LYS A 96 4.52 -24.90 7.82
C LYS A 96 3.49 -25.62 6.95
N ARG A 97 2.20 -25.36 7.16
CA ARG A 97 1.12 -25.92 6.35
C ARG A 97 1.25 -25.50 4.88
N LEU A 98 1.54 -24.22 4.65
CA LEU A 98 1.76 -23.67 3.32
C LEU A 98 2.95 -24.35 2.60
N LEU A 99 4.08 -24.53 3.28
CA LEU A 99 5.26 -25.19 2.70
C LEU A 99 4.99 -26.68 2.39
N LYS A 100 4.24 -27.38 3.25
CA LYS A 100 3.81 -28.77 2.99
C LYS A 100 2.90 -28.87 1.76
N LEU A 101 2.00 -27.91 1.59
CA LEU A 101 1.06 -27.86 0.46
C LEU A 101 1.79 -27.63 -0.87
N HIS A 102 2.85 -26.81 -0.85
CA HIS A 102 3.61 -26.41 -2.04
C HIS A 102 4.94 -27.14 -2.22
N LYS A 103 5.13 -28.28 -1.53
CA LYS A 103 6.40 -29.03 -1.53
C LYS A 103 6.88 -29.45 -2.92
N ASP A 104 5.95 -29.62 -3.86
CA ASP A 104 6.18 -30.01 -5.25
C ASP A 104 6.78 -28.88 -6.10
N ARG A 105 6.64 -27.62 -5.66
CA ARG A 105 7.30 -26.46 -6.29
C ARG A 105 8.79 -26.41 -5.95
N PHE A 106 9.22 -27.13 -4.92
CA PHE A 106 10.59 -27.07 -4.43
C PHE A 106 11.50 -28.03 -5.19
N ARG A 107 12.53 -27.44 -5.78
CA ARG A 107 13.68 -28.12 -6.37
C ARG A 107 14.33 -29.09 -5.38
N SER A 108 14.48 -30.35 -5.80
CA SER A 108 15.07 -31.43 -5.01
C SER A 108 16.60 -31.40 -4.98
N ASP A 109 17.23 -30.63 -5.87
CA ASP A 109 18.68 -30.42 -5.90
C ASP A 109 19.16 -29.32 -4.94
N LEU A 110 18.23 -28.67 -4.22
CA LEU A 110 18.51 -27.61 -3.27
C LEU A 110 18.12 -28.02 -1.85
N GLN A 111 18.81 -27.44 -0.88
CA GLN A 111 18.37 -27.35 0.51
C GLN A 111 17.69 -25.99 0.72
N TRP A 112 16.76 -25.93 1.66
CA TRP A 112 15.91 -24.75 1.83
C TRP A 112 16.15 -24.12 3.19
N ILE A 113 16.33 -22.80 3.24
CA ILE A 113 16.43 -22.05 4.49
C ILE A 113 15.26 -21.07 4.57
N LEU A 114 14.46 -21.19 5.63
CA LEU A 114 13.36 -20.28 5.91
C LEU A 114 13.78 -19.22 6.94
N PHE A 115 13.72 -17.96 6.52
CA PHE A 115 13.69 -16.80 7.41
C PHE A 115 12.26 -16.28 7.45
N CYS A 116 11.67 -16.14 8.63
CA CYS A 116 10.31 -15.63 8.78
C CYS A 116 10.15 -14.94 10.11
N ALA A 117 9.78 -13.66 10.10
CA ALA A 117 9.33 -12.94 11.27
C ALA A 117 7.82 -13.13 11.47
N ASP A 118 7.36 -13.06 12.72
CA ASP A 118 5.95 -13.23 13.05
C ASP A 118 5.16 -11.95 12.72
N LEU A 119 4.45 -11.99 11.59
CA LEU A 119 3.52 -10.93 11.20
C LEU A 119 2.09 -11.26 11.65
N PRO A 120 1.31 -10.30 12.20
CA PRO A 120 -0.12 -10.47 12.39
C PRO A 120 -0.85 -10.48 11.04
N SER A 121 -2.12 -10.84 11.07
CA SER A 121 -3.03 -10.73 9.93
C SER A 121 -4.18 -9.80 10.28
N LEU A 122 -4.59 -8.98 9.32
CA LEU A 122 -5.72 -8.05 9.44
C LEU A 122 -6.42 -7.97 8.10
N ILE A 123 -7.73 -8.24 8.08
CA ILE A 123 -8.54 -8.04 6.88
C ILE A 123 -8.90 -6.57 6.78
N GLN A 124 -8.60 -5.99 5.62
CA GLN A 124 -8.94 -4.62 5.29
C GLN A 124 -10.45 -4.47 5.13
N GLU A 125 -10.94 -3.31 5.54
CA GLU A 125 -12.26 -2.82 5.19
C GLU A 125 -12.10 -1.66 4.20
N GLY A 126 -12.80 -1.73 3.06
CA GLY A 126 -12.64 -0.74 2.00
C GLY A 126 -11.24 -0.76 1.34
N PRO A 127 -10.77 0.37 0.80
CA PRO A 127 -9.59 0.41 -0.07
C PRO A 127 -8.24 0.59 0.66
N GLN A 128 -8.11 0.09 1.88
CA GLN A 128 -6.97 0.39 2.77
C GLN A 128 -5.79 -0.59 2.68
N CYS A 129 -5.61 -1.26 1.54
CA CYS A 129 -4.63 -2.35 1.42
C CYS A 129 -3.19 -1.97 1.81
N GLY A 130 -2.73 -0.78 1.39
CA GLY A 130 -1.40 -0.28 1.74
C GLY A 130 -1.24 0.03 3.23
N LEU A 131 -2.26 0.65 3.83
CA LEU A 131 -2.26 1.00 5.25
C LEU A 131 -2.34 -0.23 6.15
N VAL A 132 -3.09 -1.24 5.73
CA VAL A 132 -3.14 -2.54 6.42
C VAL A 132 -1.80 -3.26 6.31
N ALA A 133 -1.15 -3.27 5.14
CA ALA A 133 0.18 -3.85 5.00
C ALA A 133 1.22 -3.11 5.85
N LEU A 134 1.15 -1.77 5.90
CA LEU A 134 2.02 -0.95 6.76
C LEU A 134 1.77 -1.23 8.25
N TRP A 135 0.50 -1.38 8.66
CA TRP A 135 0.15 -1.75 10.03
C TRP A 135 0.73 -3.11 10.41
N MET A 136 0.60 -4.12 9.55
CA MET A 136 1.21 -5.44 9.73
C MET A 136 2.73 -5.33 9.89
N ALA A 137 3.39 -4.53 9.04
CA ALA A 137 4.83 -4.28 9.13
C ALA A 137 5.22 -3.61 10.46
N GLY A 138 4.40 -2.67 10.94
CA GLY A 138 4.64 -1.88 12.15
C GLY A 138 4.85 -2.71 13.41
N THR A 139 4.28 -3.92 13.49
CA THR A 139 4.47 -4.80 14.65
C THR A 139 5.88 -5.38 14.76
N LEU A 140 6.67 -5.32 13.68
CA LEU A 140 8.09 -5.67 13.68
C LEU A 140 9.00 -4.47 13.94
N LEU A 141 8.45 -3.24 13.94
CA LEU A 141 9.22 -2.00 13.95
C LEU A 141 9.17 -1.24 15.28
N ALA A 142 8.10 -1.40 16.05
CA ALA A 142 7.87 -0.67 17.30
C ALA A 142 7.53 -1.62 18.48
N PRO A 143 7.85 -1.23 19.74
CA PRO A 143 7.55 -2.04 20.92
C PRO A 143 6.04 -2.23 21.17
N PRO A 144 5.64 -3.20 22.02
CA PRO A 144 4.24 -3.57 22.24
C PRO A 144 3.42 -2.38 22.78
N GLY A 145 2.37 -2.01 22.05
CA GLY A 145 1.56 -0.79 22.28
C GLY A 145 1.37 0.09 21.03
N GLY A 146 1.88 -0.38 19.88
CA GLY A 146 2.03 0.35 18.61
C GLY A 146 0.79 1.05 18.03
N THR A 147 1.02 1.72 16.90
CA THR A 147 0.06 2.59 16.22
C THR A 147 -1.14 1.81 15.69
N SER A 148 -2.35 2.26 15.99
CA SER A 148 -3.59 1.65 15.47
C SER A 148 -3.76 1.93 13.97
N LEU A 149 -4.53 1.09 13.26
CA LEU A 149 -4.82 1.31 11.84
C LEU A 149 -5.56 2.64 11.63
N GLU A 150 -6.49 2.98 12.54
CA GLU A 150 -7.24 4.24 12.49
C GLU A 150 -6.31 5.44 12.56
N ARG A 151 -5.26 5.37 13.41
CA ARG A 151 -4.26 6.42 13.48
C ARG A 151 -3.45 6.53 12.19
N LEU A 152 -3.06 5.41 11.57
CA LEU A 152 -2.37 5.42 10.27
C LEU A 152 -3.24 6.06 9.18
N VAL A 153 -4.50 5.69 9.10
CA VAL A 153 -5.47 6.26 8.15
C VAL A 153 -5.62 7.76 8.38
N GLN A 154 -5.80 8.17 9.64
CA GLN A 154 -5.98 9.56 10.02
C GLN A 154 -4.77 10.42 9.62
N VAL A 155 -3.55 9.98 9.93
CA VAL A 155 -2.32 10.71 9.54
C VAL A 155 -2.19 10.76 8.02
N ALA A 156 -2.47 9.67 7.31
CA ALA A 156 -2.41 9.65 5.85
C ALA A 156 -3.38 10.65 5.20
N ILE A 157 -4.58 10.82 5.76
CA ILE A 157 -5.57 11.81 5.30
C ILE A 157 -5.11 13.23 5.64
N GLU A 158 -4.68 13.47 6.89
CA GLU A 158 -4.21 14.80 7.36
C GLU A 158 -3.01 15.31 6.53
N ARG A 159 -2.13 14.41 6.10
CA ARG A 159 -0.98 14.72 5.24
C ARG A 159 -1.31 14.78 3.75
N GLY A 160 -2.54 14.44 3.36
CA GLY A 160 -2.98 14.44 1.96
C GLY A 160 -2.35 13.31 1.13
N TYR A 161 -1.90 12.23 1.77
CA TYR A 161 -1.37 11.05 1.07
C TYR A 161 -2.47 10.15 0.51
N THR A 162 -3.67 10.25 1.09
CA THR A 162 -4.85 9.53 0.62
C THR A 162 -6.11 10.34 0.87
N ALA A 163 -7.13 10.15 0.02
CA ALA A 163 -8.46 10.71 0.24
C ALA A 163 -9.35 9.78 1.10
N GLN A 164 -9.17 8.47 0.96
CA GLN A 164 -10.10 7.46 1.51
C GLN A 164 -9.45 6.11 1.88
N GLY A 165 -8.12 5.97 1.72
CA GLY A 165 -7.34 4.81 2.15
C GLY A 165 -6.42 4.21 1.09
N GLU A 166 -6.67 4.41 -0.21
CA GLU A 166 -5.72 3.97 -1.24
C GLU A 166 -4.40 4.72 -1.14
N MET A 167 -3.29 4.00 -1.34
CA MET A 167 -1.95 4.57 -1.41
C MET A 167 -1.34 4.29 -2.79
N PHE A 168 -1.03 5.35 -3.55
CA PHE A 168 -0.47 5.27 -4.90
C PHE A 168 0.98 5.77 -5.02
N SER A 169 1.66 5.93 -3.88
CA SER A 169 3.00 6.48 -3.82
C SER A 169 3.81 5.77 -2.73
N VAL A 170 4.91 5.13 -3.12
CA VAL A 170 5.84 4.50 -2.18
C VAL A 170 6.54 5.54 -1.30
N ALA A 171 6.82 6.71 -1.86
CA ALA A 171 7.41 7.82 -1.12
C ALA A 171 6.48 8.37 -0.02
N ASP A 172 5.19 8.53 -0.31
CA ASP A 172 4.20 8.93 0.71
C ASP A 172 4.02 7.84 1.78
N MET A 173 4.03 6.57 1.39
CA MET A 173 4.02 5.45 2.32
C MET A 173 5.24 5.48 3.26
N GLY A 174 6.43 5.79 2.74
CA GLY A 174 7.64 5.94 3.52
C GLY A 174 7.54 7.05 4.56
N ARG A 175 7.12 8.25 4.14
CA ARG A 175 6.90 9.38 5.05
C ARG A 175 5.88 9.06 6.14
N LEU A 176 4.79 8.38 5.77
CA LEU A 176 3.78 7.93 6.73
C LEU A 176 4.37 6.94 7.74
N ALA A 177 5.19 5.99 7.29
CA ALA A 177 5.84 5.01 8.15
C ALA A 177 6.80 5.68 9.15
N GLU A 178 7.61 6.62 8.69
CA GLU A 178 8.53 7.38 9.57
C GLU A 178 7.77 8.19 10.61
N GLU A 179 6.73 8.92 10.19
CA GLU A 179 5.97 9.80 11.08
C GLU A 179 5.12 9.02 12.08
N ALA A 180 4.37 8.02 11.61
CA ALA A 180 3.36 7.36 12.42
C ALA A 180 3.87 6.13 13.17
N LEU A 181 4.96 5.50 12.70
CA LEU A 181 5.57 4.34 13.37
C LEU A 181 6.92 4.66 14.01
N GLY A 182 7.52 5.82 13.73
CA GLY A 182 8.85 6.16 14.25
C GLY A 182 9.94 5.24 13.74
N CYS A 183 9.77 4.63 12.56
CA CYS A 183 10.73 3.72 11.95
C CYS A 183 11.62 4.44 10.93
N GLN A 184 12.62 3.76 10.39
CA GLN A 184 13.38 4.22 9.23
C GLN A 184 12.74 3.64 7.96
N ALA A 185 12.57 4.48 6.94
CA ALA A 185 12.02 4.06 5.66
C ALA A 185 13.00 4.33 4.51
N GLU A 186 13.22 3.33 3.66
CA GLU A 186 14.06 3.44 2.48
C GLU A 186 13.25 3.08 1.24
N VAL A 187 13.05 4.05 0.36
CA VAL A 187 12.37 3.86 -0.92
C VAL A 187 13.36 3.28 -1.92
N LEU A 188 13.09 2.06 -2.37
CA LEU A 188 13.80 1.47 -3.50
C LEU A 188 13.17 1.92 -4.81
N CYS A 189 14.02 2.22 -5.79
CA CYS A 189 13.65 2.58 -7.15
C CYS A 189 14.40 1.68 -8.14
N GLY A 190 13.80 1.40 -9.29
CA GLY A 190 14.41 0.58 -10.34
C GLY A 190 14.04 -0.91 -10.32
N GLY A 191 13.08 -1.30 -9.49
CA GLY A 191 12.57 -2.67 -9.38
C GLY A 191 13.27 -3.50 -8.31
N LEU A 192 12.85 -4.76 -8.20
CA LEU A 192 13.36 -5.74 -7.22
C LEU A 192 14.50 -6.61 -7.78
N GLY A 193 14.87 -6.46 -9.05
CA GLY A 193 16.03 -7.14 -9.64
C GLY A 193 17.35 -6.45 -9.30
N SER A 194 18.45 -6.88 -9.93
CA SER A 194 19.73 -6.14 -9.85
C SER A 194 19.58 -4.67 -10.26
N PRO A 195 20.20 -3.72 -9.52
CA PRO A 195 21.14 -3.94 -8.41
C PRO A 195 20.50 -4.11 -7.02
N ASN A 196 19.18 -3.99 -6.89
CA ASN A 196 18.49 -3.97 -5.59
C ASN A 196 18.29 -5.35 -4.97
N ARG A 197 18.31 -6.41 -5.78
CA ARG A 197 17.94 -7.78 -5.36
C ARG A 197 18.63 -8.23 -4.08
N ASP A 198 19.95 -8.16 -4.02
CA ASP A 198 20.70 -8.68 -2.88
C ASP A 198 20.44 -7.87 -1.61
N HIS A 199 20.29 -6.55 -1.75
CA HIS A 199 19.90 -5.67 -0.64
C HIS A 199 18.51 -6.00 -0.11
N VAL A 200 17.54 -6.26 -0.99
CA VAL A 200 16.19 -6.73 -0.62
C VAL A 200 16.25 -8.05 0.13
N LEU A 201 16.97 -9.05 -0.38
CA LEU A 201 17.06 -10.36 0.26
C LEU A 201 17.76 -10.29 1.61
N GLN A 202 18.86 -9.54 1.71
CA GLN A 202 19.56 -9.31 2.98
C GLN A 202 18.67 -8.59 4.00
N HIS A 203 17.86 -7.62 3.55
CA HIS A 203 16.92 -6.91 4.40
C HIS A 203 15.88 -7.86 5.03
N ILE A 204 15.28 -8.75 4.24
CA ILE A 204 14.29 -9.71 4.73
C ILE A 204 14.94 -10.81 5.58
N VAL A 205 16.14 -11.28 5.20
CA VAL A 205 16.93 -12.23 6.00
C VAL A 205 17.24 -11.67 7.39
N ALA A 206 17.47 -10.36 7.50
CA ALA A 206 17.65 -9.67 8.78
C ALA A 206 16.35 -9.54 9.60
N GLY A 207 15.21 -10.03 9.09
CA GLY A 207 13.91 -9.99 9.77
C GLY A 207 13.14 -8.68 9.60
N HIS A 208 13.58 -7.80 8.70
CA HIS A 208 12.93 -6.52 8.47
C HIS A 208 11.82 -6.61 7.42
N PRO A 209 10.70 -5.87 7.60
CA PRO A 209 9.58 -5.92 6.68
C PRO A 209 9.83 -5.09 5.41
N LEU A 210 9.47 -5.71 4.28
CA LEU A 210 9.41 -5.10 2.96
C LEU A 210 7.95 -4.89 2.56
N LEU A 211 7.58 -3.67 2.15
CA LEU A 211 6.28 -3.40 1.51
C LEU A 211 6.45 -3.36 -0.01
N ILE A 212 5.59 -4.12 -0.69
CA ILE A 212 5.63 -4.31 -2.14
C ILE A 212 4.29 -3.91 -2.74
N PRO A 213 4.24 -2.84 -3.56
CA PRO A 213 3.09 -2.63 -4.41
C PRO A 213 3.14 -3.62 -5.57
N TYR A 214 2.00 -4.22 -5.91
CA TYR A 214 1.88 -5.16 -7.02
C TYR A 214 0.46 -5.15 -7.61
N PRO A 215 0.28 -5.41 -8.92
CA PRO A 215 -1.04 -5.67 -9.48
C PRO A 215 -1.50 -7.06 -9.07
N ARG A 216 -2.72 -7.15 -8.54
CA ARG A 216 -3.31 -8.40 -8.07
C ARG A 216 -4.24 -9.02 -9.10
N CYS A 217 -4.19 -10.34 -9.29
CA CYS A 217 -5.22 -11.08 -10.02
C CYS A 217 -6.55 -11.07 -9.25
N SER A 218 -7.66 -10.76 -9.94
CA SER A 218 -8.99 -10.68 -9.32
C SER A 218 -10.09 -11.42 -10.09
N TYR A 219 -9.74 -12.16 -11.14
CA TYR A 219 -10.69 -12.84 -12.02
C TYR A 219 -10.45 -14.35 -12.11
N ASP A 220 -9.47 -14.85 -11.39
CA ASP A 220 -9.20 -16.26 -11.25
C ASP A 220 -10.30 -16.77 -10.32
N GLU A 221 -11.05 -17.79 -10.73
CA GLU A 221 -12.12 -18.40 -9.91
C GLU A 221 -11.62 -18.84 -8.52
N ASP A 222 -10.29 -18.95 -8.38
CA ASP A 222 -9.56 -19.41 -7.20
C ASP A 222 -9.21 -18.33 -6.16
N PHE A 223 -9.50 -17.04 -6.39
CA PHE A 223 -9.23 -15.94 -5.44
C PHE A 223 -7.80 -15.93 -4.84
N ASN A 224 -6.80 -16.41 -5.58
CA ASN A 224 -5.43 -16.65 -5.09
C ASN A 224 -4.67 -15.39 -4.59
N HIS A 225 -5.12 -14.18 -4.94
CA HIS A 225 -4.52 -12.88 -4.56
C HIS A 225 -3.04 -12.70 -4.95
N GLU A 226 -2.56 -13.48 -5.92
CA GLU A 226 -1.17 -13.53 -6.34
C GLU A 226 -0.74 -12.33 -7.21
N PRO A 227 0.58 -12.08 -7.31
CA PRO A 227 1.16 -11.13 -8.25
C PRO A 227 0.88 -11.52 -9.70
N CYS A 228 0.46 -10.53 -10.49
CA CYS A 228 0.13 -10.75 -11.90
C CYS A 228 0.72 -9.69 -12.82
N GLN A 229 0.48 -9.77 -14.12
CA GLN A 229 0.97 -8.80 -15.10
C GLN A 229 -0.20 -8.10 -15.80
N ARG A 230 -0.91 -7.25 -15.05
CA ARG A 230 -2.16 -6.59 -15.51
C ARG A 230 -2.10 -5.07 -15.44
N LYS A 231 -0.94 -4.49 -15.78
CA LYS A 231 -0.73 -3.04 -15.96
C LYS A 231 -1.10 -2.14 -14.76
N GLY A 232 -1.29 -2.70 -13.56
CA GLY A 232 -1.64 -1.91 -12.37
C GLY A 232 -3.12 -1.59 -12.17
N HIS A 233 -4.04 -2.05 -13.04
CA HIS A 233 -5.47 -1.74 -12.90
C HIS A 233 -6.08 -2.21 -11.57
N LYS A 234 -5.49 -3.23 -10.95
CA LYS A 234 -5.80 -3.70 -9.60
C LYS A 234 -4.57 -3.62 -8.69
N ALA A 235 -3.89 -2.47 -8.71
CA ALA A 235 -2.80 -2.19 -7.80
C ALA A 235 -3.21 -2.47 -6.36
N HIS A 236 -2.33 -3.18 -5.66
CA HIS A 236 -2.48 -3.65 -4.30
C HIS A 236 -1.14 -3.55 -3.59
N TRP A 237 -1.16 -3.75 -2.29
CA TRP A 237 0.02 -3.74 -1.45
C TRP A 237 0.08 -5.04 -0.67
N ALA A 238 1.30 -5.53 -0.49
CA ALA A 238 1.61 -6.63 0.42
C ALA A 238 2.79 -6.25 1.30
N VAL A 239 2.89 -6.92 2.43
CA VAL A 239 4.07 -6.95 3.29
C VAL A 239 4.72 -8.31 3.16
N SER A 240 6.05 -8.35 3.10
CA SER A 240 6.84 -9.56 3.26
C SER A 240 7.83 -9.35 4.39
N ALA A 241 7.83 -10.29 5.34
CA ALA A 241 8.85 -10.36 6.40
C ALA A 241 9.41 -11.79 6.51
N GLY A 242 9.36 -12.52 5.40
CA GLY A 242 9.94 -13.85 5.33
C GLY A 242 10.35 -14.20 3.91
N VAL A 243 11.41 -15.00 3.81
CA VAL A 243 11.98 -15.48 2.56
C VAL A 243 12.40 -16.93 2.73
N LEU A 244 12.13 -17.72 1.69
CA LEU A 244 12.59 -19.09 1.54
C LEU A 244 13.68 -19.11 0.47
N LEU A 245 14.91 -19.47 0.88
CA LEU A 245 16.09 -19.50 0.02
C LEU A 245 16.50 -20.93 -0.27
N GLY A 246 16.55 -21.29 -1.55
CA GLY A 246 17.08 -22.56 -2.05
C GLY A 246 18.59 -22.45 -2.27
N VAL A 247 19.37 -23.13 -1.44
CA VAL A 247 20.84 -23.11 -1.45
C VAL A 247 21.41 -24.49 -1.76
N GLN A 248 22.58 -24.55 -2.39
CA GLN A 248 23.26 -25.84 -2.62
C GLN A 248 23.78 -26.47 -1.33
N ARG A 249 24.11 -25.64 -0.33
CA ARG A 249 24.60 -26.08 0.98
C ARG A 249 24.19 -25.10 2.06
N VAL A 250 23.57 -25.60 3.12
CA VAL A 250 23.26 -24.81 4.32
C VAL A 250 24.55 -24.57 5.13
N PRO A 251 24.79 -23.34 5.63
CA PRO A 251 25.92 -23.08 6.51
C PRO A 251 25.88 -23.96 7.77
N SER A 252 27.05 -24.41 8.25
CA SER A 252 27.12 -25.36 9.36
C SER A 252 26.75 -24.77 10.73
N LEU A 253 26.78 -23.43 10.87
CA LEU A 253 26.58 -22.76 12.15
C LEU A 253 25.25 -22.00 12.18
N GLY A 254 24.46 -22.24 13.23
CA GLY A 254 23.28 -21.45 13.56
C GLY A 254 22.00 -21.83 12.81
N TYR A 255 21.97 -23.01 12.17
CA TYR A 255 20.79 -23.55 11.50
C TYR A 255 20.41 -24.93 12.04
N SER A 256 19.11 -25.20 12.10
CA SER A 256 18.55 -26.51 12.45
C SER A 256 17.55 -26.97 11.39
N GLU A 257 17.61 -28.24 11.03
CA GLU A 257 16.64 -28.85 10.12
C GLU A 257 15.25 -28.94 10.79
N ASP A 258 14.18 -28.72 10.02
CA ASP A 258 12.82 -28.87 10.50
C ASP A 258 12.50 -30.37 10.71
N PRO A 259 11.93 -30.75 11.86
CA PRO A 259 11.67 -32.16 12.18
C PRO A 259 10.60 -32.82 11.28
N GLU A 260 9.76 -32.02 10.59
CA GLU A 260 8.65 -32.52 9.78
C GLU A 260 8.87 -32.35 8.27
N LEU A 261 9.82 -31.50 7.87
CA LEU A 261 10.13 -31.16 6.49
C LEU A 261 11.62 -31.37 6.22
N PRO A 262 12.04 -32.59 5.83
CA PRO A 262 13.43 -32.88 5.49
C PRO A 262 13.95 -31.94 4.41
N GLY A 263 15.17 -31.44 4.58
CA GLY A 263 15.82 -30.47 3.70
C GLY A 263 15.42 -29.01 3.93
N LEU A 264 14.46 -28.72 4.83
CA LEU A 264 14.13 -27.37 5.28
C LEU A 264 14.89 -27.04 6.56
N PHE A 265 15.50 -25.86 6.62
CA PHE A 265 16.29 -25.38 7.74
C PHE A 265 15.79 -24.03 8.23
N HIS A 266 16.01 -23.76 9.51
CA HIS A 266 15.66 -22.50 10.17
C HIS A 266 16.86 -21.95 10.95
N PRO A 267 17.04 -20.63 11.03
CA PRO A 267 17.94 -20.03 11.99
C PRO A 267 17.57 -20.46 13.41
N VAL A 268 18.56 -20.85 14.22
CA VAL A 268 18.34 -21.19 15.62
C VAL A 268 18.14 -19.89 16.41
N PRO A 269 16.98 -19.68 17.08
CA PRO A 269 16.72 -18.45 17.81
C PRO A 269 17.80 -18.14 18.86
N GLY A 270 18.19 -16.87 18.95
CA GLY A 270 19.21 -16.41 19.90
C GLY A 270 20.64 -16.86 19.60
N THR A 271 20.88 -17.60 18.51
CA THR A 271 22.22 -18.03 18.09
C THR A 271 22.67 -17.21 16.88
N PRO A 272 23.89 -16.63 16.90
CA PRO A 272 24.48 -16.06 15.71
C PRO A 272 24.58 -17.10 14.61
N HIS A 273 24.15 -16.75 13.40
CA HIS A 273 24.23 -17.62 12.24
C HIS A 273 25.02 -16.92 11.15
N GLN A 274 25.75 -17.70 10.35
CA GLN A 274 26.43 -17.18 9.18
C GLN A 274 25.39 -16.88 8.09
N PRO A 275 25.41 -15.70 7.44
CA PRO A 275 24.51 -15.40 6.33
C PRO A 275 24.66 -16.46 5.22
N PRO A 276 23.54 -16.96 4.65
CA PRO A 276 23.62 -17.91 3.55
C PRO A 276 24.10 -17.21 2.28
N SER A 277 24.75 -17.95 1.39
CA SER A 277 24.99 -17.45 0.04
C SER A 277 23.64 -17.28 -0.67
N LEU A 278 23.37 -16.07 -1.15
CA LEU A 278 22.13 -15.81 -1.88
C LEU A 278 22.14 -16.61 -3.19
N PRO A 279 21.00 -17.19 -3.60
CA PRO A 279 20.91 -17.87 -4.89
C PRO A 279 21.25 -16.91 -6.03
N GLU A 280 21.84 -17.41 -7.11
CA GLU A 280 22.16 -16.58 -8.28
C GLU A 280 20.89 -15.97 -8.88
N GLU A 281 20.97 -14.73 -9.36
CA GLU A 281 19.84 -14.08 -10.04
C GLU A 281 19.50 -14.85 -11.34
N GLY A 282 18.20 -15.04 -11.58
CA GLY A 282 17.72 -15.82 -12.73
C GLY A 282 17.76 -17.33 -12.53
N SER A 283 18.07 -17.84 -11.33
CA SER A 283 17.81 -19.23 -10.94
C SER A 283 16.33 -19.42 -10.60
N PRO A 284 15.49 -19.93 -11.52
CA PRO A 284 14.04 -19.93 -11.32
C PRO A 284 13.65 -20.85 -10.17
N GLY A 285 12.67 -20.43 -9.38
CA GLY A 285 12.19 -21.20 -8.24
C GLY A 285 13.26 -21.48 -7.19
N ALA A 286 14.27 -20.62 -7.04
CA ALA A 286 15.26 -20.72 -5.96
C ALA A 286 14.99 -19.74 -4.81
N VAL A 287 14.10 -18.76 -5.00
CA VAL A 287 13.76 -17.75 -4.00
C VAL A 287 12.25 -17.55 -3.98
N TYR A 288 11.66 -17.68 -2.79
CA TYR A 288 10.26 -17.36 -2.57
C TYR A 288 10.08 -16.35 -1.45
N LEU A 289 9.16 -15.41 -1.62
CA LEU A 289 8.74 -14.48 -0.58
C LEU A 289 7.53 -15.05 0.15
N LEU A 290 7.57 -14.96 1.49
CA LEU A 290 6.38 -15.11 2.31
C LEU A 290 5.74 -13.74 2.47
N ALA A 291 4.54 -13.60 1.92
CA ALA A 291 3.81 -12.35 1.86
C ALA A 291 2.45 -12.43 2.55
N LYS A 292 2.02 -11.31 3.12
CA LYS A 292 0.66 -11.07 3.64
C LYS A 292 0.06 -9.81 3.02
N GLN A 293 -1.26 -9.77 2.96
CA GLN A 293 -2.03 -8.67 2.38
C GLN A 293 -3.45 -8.62 2.98
N GLY A 294 -4.11 -7.48 2.89
CA GLY A 294 -5.36 -7.18 3.61
C GLY A 294 -6.61 -7.97 3.20
N LYS A 295 -6.54 -8.90 2.25
CA LYS A 295 -7.66 -9.73 1.77
C LYS A 295 -7.54 -11.20 2.17
N SER A 296 -6.47 -11.58 2.88
CA SER A 296 -6.27 -12.95 3.35
C SER A 296 -5.67 -12.96 4.75
N TRP A 297 -6.00 -13.99 5.53
CA TRP A 297 -5.39 -14.26 6.83
C TRP A 297 -4.10 -15.05 6.72
N HIS A 298 -3.95 -15.80 5.63
CA HIS A 298 -2.86 -16.75 5.44
C HIS A 298 -1.67 -16.08 4.76
N HIS A 299 -0.49 -16.58 5.10
CA HIS A 299 0.69 -16.32 4.28
C HIS A 299 0.47 -16.86 2.88
N GLN A 300 1.09 -16.18 1.92
CA GLN A 300 1.21 -16.65 0.55
C GLN A 300 2.67 -16.83 0.22
N LEU A 301 2.96 -17.82 -0.62
CA LEU A 301 4.30 -18.16 -1.06
C LEU A 301 4.46 -17.76 -2.54
N TRP A 302 5.12 -16.64 -2.77
CA TRP A 302 5.28 -16.07 -4.10
C TRP A 302 6.69 -16.29 -4.63
N ASP A 303 6.79 -16.68 -5.90
CA ASP A 303 8.08 -16.75 -6.57
C ASP A 303 8.67 -15.33 -6.71
N TYR A 304 9.95 -15.15 -6.37
CA TYR A 304 10.56 -13.82 -6.34
C TYR A 304 10.59 -13.16 -7.72
N ASP A 305 10.88 -13.91 -8.79
CA ASP A 305 10.93 -13.38 -10.15
C ASP A 305 9.53 -12.93 -10.60
N GLN A 306 8.49 -13.69 -10.23
CA GLN A 306 7.10 -13.30 -10.46
C GLN A 306 6.75 -11.96 -9.77
N VAL A 307 7.17 -11.78 -8.51
CA VAL A 307 6.94 -10.54 -7.76
C VAL A 307 7.69 -9.37 -8.39
N ARG A 308 8.96 -9.56 -8.76
CA ARG A 308 9.78 -8.56 -9.46
C ARG A 308 9.10 -8.08 -10.74
N ASP A 309 8.69 -9.01 -11.60
CA ASP A 309 8.11 -8.68 -12.89
C ASP A 309 6.73 -8.03 -12.72
N SER A 310 5.95 -8.48 -11.73
CA SER A 310 4.66 -7.91 -11.39
C SER A 310 4.76 -6.45 -10.91
N ASN A 311 5.74 -6.14 -10.05
CA ASN A 311 5.99 -4.77 -9.55
C ASN A 311 6.31 -3.79 -10.69
N LEU A 312 7.02 -4.24 -11.74
CA LEU A 312 7.33 -3.44 -12.93
C LEU A 312 6.11 -3.20 -13.85
N GLN A 313 4.98 -3.87 -13.59
CA GLN A 313 3.75 -3.71 -14.36
C GLN A 313 2.80 -2.67 -13.77
N LEU A 314 3.15 -1.95 -12.70
CA LEU A 314 2.29 -0.91 -12.11
C LEU A 314 2.32 0.39 -12.92
N THR A 315 1.85 0.36 -14.15
CA THR A 315 2.01 1.48 -15.08
C THR A 315 0.80 2.38 -15.17
N ASP A 316 -0.40 1.80 -15.11
CA ASP A 316 -1.63 2.48 -15.53
C ASP A 316 -2.59 2.62 -14.36
N PHE A 317 -3.22 3.80 -14.26
CA PHE A 317 -4.34 4.01 -13.35
C PHE A 317 -5.58 3.30 -13.89
N SER A 318 -6.37 2.68 -13.01
CA SER A 318 -7.55 1.93 -13.43
C SER A 318 -8.57 2.82 -14.15
N PRO A 319 -8.99 2.51 -15.39
CA PRO A 319 -10.05 3.25 -16.07
C PRO A 319 -11.36 3.24 -15.28
N SER A 320 -11.64 2.15 -14.55
CA SER A 320 -12.83 2.08 -13.69
C SER A 320 -12.80 3.09 -12.55
N ARG A 321 -11.62 3.36 -11.97
CA ARG A 321 -11.44 4.34 -10.90
C ARG A 321 -11.51 5.75 -11.44
N ALA A 322 -10.96 5.97 -12.64
CA ALA A 322 -11.07 7.27 -13.32
C ALA A 322 -12.53 7.65 -13.63
N ALA A 323 -13.41 6.66 -13.79
CA ALA A 323 -14.81 6.85 -14.16
C ALA A 323 -15.80 6.78 -12.98
N ASP A 324 -15.37 6.49 -11.75
CA ASP A 324 -16.28 6.26 -10.62
C ASP A 324 -16.68 7.53 -9.84
N GLY A 325 -16.14 8.68 -10.24
CA GLY A 325 -16.45 9.98 -9.64
C GLY A 325 -15.84 10.21 -8.26
N ARG A 326 -14.97 9.31 -7.78
CA ARG A 326 -14.26 9.48 -6.51
C ARG A 326 -12.96 10.24 -6.69
N GLU A 327 -12.54 10.87 -5.60
CA GLU A 327 -11.25 11.54 -5.53
C GLU A 327 -10.14 10.53 -5.19
N TYR A 328 -9.00 10.67 -5.87
CA TYR A 328 -7.83 9.83 -5.67
C TYR A 328 -6.57 10.69 -5.60
N VAL A 329 -5.77 10.46 -4.56
CA VAL A 329 -4.44 11.06 -4.46
C VAL A 329 -3.47 10.22 -5.29
N VAL A 330 -3.15 10.70 -6.50
CA VAL A 330 -2.20 10.06 -7.41
C VAL A 330 -1.05 11.04 -7.66
N PRO A 331 0.22 10.61 -7.53
CA PRO A 331 1.35 11.51 -7.72
C PRO A 331 1.44 12.03 -9.17
N ALA A 332 2.14 13.15 -9.34
CA ALA A 332 2.50 13.64 -10.66
C ALA A 332 3.26 12.55 -11.44
N GLY A 333 2.82 12.26 -12.67
CA GLY A 333 3.31 11.11 -13.46
C GLY A 333 2.53 9.81 -13.25
N GLY A 334 1.47 9.83 -12.45
CA GLY A 334 0.51 8.73 -12.32
C GLY A 334 1.03 7.54 -11.50
N VAL A 335 0.32 6.41 -11.62
CA VAL A 335 0.68 5.15 -10.94
C VAL A 335 2.09 4.70 -11.28
N ARG A 336 2.52 4.89 -12.54
CA ARG A 336 3.89 4.59 -12.95
C ARG A 336 4.93 5.29 -12.09
N ALA A 337 4.81 6.61 -11.93
CA ALA A 337 5.78 7.38 -11.15
C ALA A 337 5.73 7.05 -9.65
N GLY A 338 4.55 6.68 -9.14
CA GLY A 338 4.32 6.43 -7.72
C GLY A 338 4.59 5.01 -7.23
N LEU A 339 4.46 3.98 -8.08
CA LEU A 339 4.54 2.58 -7.66
C LEU A 339 5.42 1.68 -8.55
N CYS A 340 5.56 1.97 -9.84
CA CYS A 340 6.24 1.08 -10.79
C CYS A 340 7.72 0.93 -10.45
N GLY A 341 8.18 -0.30 -10.24
CA GLY A 341 9.58 -0.53 -9.91
C GLY A 341 9.99 0.09 -8.58
N GLN A 342 9.03 0.34 -7.68
CA GLN A 342 9.29 0.89 -6.36
C GLN A 342 8.83 -0.07 -5.28
N ALA A 343 9.54 -0.06 -4.16
CA ALA A 343 9.22 -0.83 -2.97
C ALA A 343 9.78 -0.12 -1.73
N LEU A 344 9.33 -0.50 -0.54
CA LEU A 344 9.69 0.20 0.70
C LEU A 344 10.30 -0.78 1.70
N LEU A 345 11.57 -0.55 2.04
CA LEU A 345 12.26 -1.25 3.11
C LEU A 345 12.08 -0.48 4.41
N LEU A 346 11.64 -1.15 5.48
CA LEU A 346 11.41 -0.53 6.78
C LEU A 346 12.31 -1.14 7.84
N ARG A 347 12.91 -0.31 8.70
CA ARG A 347 13.77 -0.77 9.80
C ARG A 347 13.38 -0.11 11.12
N PRO A 348 13.52 -0.79 12.26
CA PRO A 348 13.41 -0.12 13.56
C PRO A 348 14.37 1.07 13.63
N HIS A 349 13.99 2.15 14.31
CA HIS A 349 14.96 3.19 14.62
C HIS A 349 15.89 2.65 15.70
N ASN A 350 17.19 2.55 15.41
CA ASN A 350 18.15 2.18 16.45
C ASN A 350 18.13 3.29 17.51
N SER A 351 17.56 2.98 18.68
CA SER A 351 17.72 3.76 19.90
C SER A 351 19.20 3.78 20.26
N SER A 352 19.95 4.68 19.64
CA SER A 352 21.32 4.97 20.02
C SER A 352 21.23 5.80 21.29
N HIS A 353 21.29 5.14 22.45
CA HIS A 353 21.49 5.79 23.73
C HIS A 353 22.71 5.20 24.44
#